data_AF-A0A1M5PKQ5-F1
#
_entry.id   AF-A0A1M5PKQ5-F1
#
_cell.length_a   1.000
_cell.length_b   1.000
_cell.length_c   1.000
_cell.angle_alpha   90.00
_cell.angle_beta   90.00
_cell.angle_gamma   90.00
#
_symmetry.space_group_name_H-M   'P 1'
#
loop_
_entity.id
_entity.type
_entity.pdbx_description
1 polymer ?
#
loop_
_entity_poly.entity_id
_entity_poly.type
_entity_poly.pdbx_seq_one_letter_code
_entity_poly.pdbx_strand_id
1 'polypeptide(L)'
;MSTTHVSDFAELKAEIVAQIAAQLGFDPKHPPSQVSDKQAAEVLGAKTTTLAVWRSTGRYNLPFVKVGRLVRYRVSDLAAFLARRTTGHTGEVC
;
A
#
# COMPACT_ATOMS: atom_id res chain seq x y z
N MET A 1 16.21 17.63 23.75
CA MET A 1 15.16 17.88 22.74
C MET A 1 15.68 17.30 21.43
N SER A 2 15.28 16.08 21.08
CA SER A 2 15.74 15.39 19.88
C SER A 2 14.54 14.96 19.07
N THR A 3 14.23 15.75 18.04
CA THR A 3 13.22 15.45 17.03
C THR A 3 13.77 14.34 16.13
N THR A 4 13.63 13.08 16.55
CA THR A 4 14.01 11.90 15.75
C THR A 4 12.83 10.97 15.62
N HIS A 5 11.81 11.35 14.84
CA HIS A 5 10.70 10.44 14.52
C HIS A 5 10.20 10.57 13.07
N VAL A 6 10.93 11.31 12.23
CA VAL A 6 10.60 11.54 10.81
C VAL A 6 11.38 10.63 9.85
N SER A 7 12.49 10.03 10.27
CA SER A 7 13.30 9.11 9.45
C SER A 7 12.72 7.70 9.40
N ASP A 8 12.23 7.19 10.54
CA ASP A 8 11.69 5.84 10.68
C ASP A 8 10.51 5.57 9.72
N PHE A 9 9.58 6.52 9.60
CA PHE A 9 8.42 6.36 8.71
C PHE A 9 8.81 6.33 7.22
N ALA A 10 9.86 7.06 6.84
CA ALA A 10 10.34 7.09 5.45
C ALA A 10 11.12 5.82 5.10
N GLU A 11 11.91 5.30 6.04
CA GLU A 11 12.64 4.03 5.92
C GLU A 11 11.67 2.84 5.88
N LEU A 12 10.71 2.80 6.80
CA LEU A 12 9.66 1.78 6.83
C LEU A 12 8.85 1.77 5.53
N LYS A 13 8.51 2.96 5.00
CA LYS A 13 7.85 3.07 3.69
C LYS A 13 8.72 2.49 2.57
N ALA A 14 10.04 2.75 2.57
CA ALA A 14 10.94 2.25 1.54
C ALA A 14 11.10 0.71 1.60
N GLU A 15 11.22 0.15 2.79
CA GLU A 15 11.23 -1.31 3.00
C GLU A 15 9.92 -1.96 2.52
N ILE A 16 8.78 -1.38 2.87
CA ILE A 16 7.48 -1.90 2.42
C ILE A 16 7.37 -1.83 0.90
N VAL A 17 7.83 -0.75 0.25
CA VAL A 17 7.86 -0.68 -1.23
C VAL A 17 8.72 -1.78 -1.83
N ALA A 18 9.90 -2.04 -1.25
CA ALA A 18 10.79 -3.10 -1.70
C ALA A 18 10.17 -4.49 -1.52
N GLN A 19 9.50 -4.73 -0.38
CA GLN A 19 8.77 -5.96 -0.09
C GLN A 19 7.62 -6.19 -1.08
N ILE A 20 6.86 -5.14 -1.42
CA ILE A 20 5.79 -5.18 -2.42
C ILE A 20 6.33 -5.55 -3.79
N ALA A 21 7.45 -4.94 -4.20
CA ALA A 21 8.09 -5.24 -5.48
C ALA A 21 8.57 -6.70 -5.54
N ALA A 22 9.17 -7.20 -4.44
CA ALA A 22 9.61 -8.57 -4.31
C ALA A 22 8.44 -9.57 -4.35
N GLN A 23 7.34 -9.27 -3.65
CA GLN A 23 6.16 -10.15 -3.60
C GLN A 23 5.49 -10.28 -4.97
N LEU A 24 5.46 -9.20 -5.76
CA LEU A 24 4.86 -9.19 -7.09
C LEU A 24 5.79 -9.72 -8.19
N GLY A 25 7.03 -10.09 -7.86
CA GLY A 25 8.01 -10.64 -8.81
C GLY A 25 8.43 -9.67 -9.91
N PHE A 26 8.26 -8.35 -9.71
CA PHE A 26 8.70 -7.36 -10.69
C PHE A 26 10.19 -7.04 -10.50
N ASP A 27 10.93 -6.96 -11.60
CA ASP A 27 12.34 -6.60 -11.60
C ASP A 27 12.60 -5.30 -10.81
N PRO A 28 13.60 -5.29 -9.90
CA PRO A 28 13.88 -4.16 -8.99
C PRO A 28 14.33 -2.88 -9.70
N LYS A 29 14.54 -2.91 -11.02
CA LYS A 29 14.98 -1.77 -11.84
C LYS A 29 13.82 -0.95 -12.41
N HIS A 30 12.62 -1.51 -12.46
CA HIS A 30 11.41 -0.82 -12.90
C HIS A 30 10.31 -1.03 -11.87
N PRO A 31 10.33 -0.31 -10.73
CA PRO A 31 9.20 -0.37 -9.82
C PRO A 31 7.95 0.06 -10.61
N PRO A 32 6.93 -0.78 -10.76
CA PRO A 32 5.68 -0.36 -11.36
C PRO A 32 5.13 0.72 -10.42
N SER A 33 5.30 1.98 -10.85
CA SER A 33 4.81 3.16 -10.12
C SER A 33 3.34 3.02 -9.76
N GLN A 34 2.60 2.14 -10.46
CA GLN A 34 1.21 1.79 -10.18
C GLN A 34 0.96 0.27 -10.27
N VAL A 35 0.35 -0.31 -9.24
CA VAL A 35 -0.09 -1.71 -9.18
C VAL A 35 -1.59 -1.83 -9.44
N SER A 36 -2.04 -2.95 -10.00
CA SER A 36 -3.47 -3.18 -10.27
C SER A 36 -4.23 -3.56 -8.99
N ASP A 37 -5.57 -3.54 -9.03
CA ASP A 37 -6.42 -3.91 -7.90
C ASP A 37 -6.12 -5.31 -7.32
N LYS A 38 -5.84 -6.29 -8.18
CA LYS A 38 -5.45 -7.65 -7.76
C LYS A 38 -4.13 -7.66 -6.99
N GLN A 39 -3.14 -6.92 -7.49
CA GLN A 39 -1.82 -6.84 -6.89
C GLN A 39 -1.89 -6.08 -5.56
N ALA A 40 -2.63 -4.97 -5.52
CA ALA A 40 -2.88 -4.23 -4.29
C ALA A 40 -3.61 -5.09 -3.24
N ALA A 41 -4.58 -5.90 -3.66
CA ALA A 41 -5.29 -6.84 -2.80
C ALA A 41 -4.33 -7.89 -2.19
N GLU A 42 -3.50 -8.49 -3.03
CA GLU A 42 -2.50 -9.48 -2.60
C GLU A 42 -1.45 -8.89 -1.66
N VAL A 43 -1.00 -7.66 -1.92
CA VAL A 43 -0.09 -6.92 -1.05
C VAL A 43 -0.71 -6.58 0.30
N LEU A 44 -1.98 -6.15 0.32
CA LEU A 44 -2.67 -5.79 1.56
C LEU A 44 -3.20 -7.02 2.33
N GLY A 45 -3.10 -8.23 1.76
CA GLY A 45 -3.78 -9.41 2.29
C GLY A 45 -5.31 -9.30 2.26
N ALA A 46 -5.86 -8.40 1.44
CA ALA A 46 -7.29 -8.13 1.33
C ALA A 46 -7.87 -8.71 0.04
N LYS A 47 -9.18 -8.88 -0.03
CA LYS A 47 -9.86 -9.24 -1.29
C LYS A 47 -10.05 -8.00 -2.18
N THR A 48 -10.03 -8.18 -3.49
CA THR A 48 -10.41 -7.14 -4.47
C THR A 48 -11.81 -6.59 -4.23
N THR A 49 -12.73 -7.42 -3.74
CA THR A 49 -14.06 -7.00 -3.29
C THR A 49 -14.00 -6.05 -2.10
N THR A 50 -13.13 -6.30 -1.11
CA THR A 50 -12.89 -5.38 0.01
C THR A 50 -12.36 -4.03 -0.48
N LEU A 51 -11.43 -4.02 -1.44
CA LEU A 51 -10.95 -2.78 -2.06
C LEU A 51 -12.05 -2.03 -2.82
N ALA A 52 -12.99 -2.74 -3.44
CA ALA A 52 -14.16 -2.14 -4.08
C ALA A 52 -15.09 -1.52 -3.02
N VAL A 53 -15.32 -2.21 -1.90
CA VAL A 53 -16.10 -1.67 -0.77
C VAL A 53 -15.43 -0.41 -0.21
N TRP A 54 -14.11 -0.39 -0.03
CA TRP A 54 -13.39 0.80 0.46
C TRP A 54 -13.54 2.00 -0.49
N ARG A 55 -13.54 1.77 -1.81
CA ARG A 55 -13.81 2.80 -2.81
C ARG A 55 -15.24 3.33 -2.70
N SER A 56 -16.23 2.45 -2.54
CA SER A 56 -17.64 2.83 -2.43
C SER A 56 -18.00 3.49 -1.09
N THR A 57 -17.37 3.07 0.00
CA THR A 57 -17.60 3.66 1.33
C THR A 57 -16.84 4.96 1.55
N GLY A 58 -15.79 5.23 0.75
CA GLY A 58 -14.98 6.46 0.85
C GLY A 58 -14.25 6.63 2.20
N ARG A 59 -14.33 5.64 3.09
CA ARG A 59 -13.84 5.72 4.49
C ARG A 59 -12.32 5.74 4.57
N TYR A 60 -11.67 5.09 3.62
CA TYR A 60 -10.21 5.08 3.49
C TYR A 60 -9.85 5.80 2.19
N ASN A 61 -9.35 7.04 2.32
CA ASN A 61 -8.82 7.80 1.19
C ASN A 61 -7.51 7.13 0.72
N LEU A 62 -7.65 6.04 -0.04
CA LEU A 62 -6.55 5.36 -0.71
C LEU A 62 -6.49 5.95 -2.11
N PRO A 63 -5.52 6.83 -2.41
CA PRO A 63 -5.45 7.49 -3.70
C PRO A 63 -5.25 6.44 -4.79
N PHE A 64 -6.24 6.34 -5.66
CA PHE A 64 -6.26 5.45 -6.80
C PHE A 64 -6.18 6.27 -8.08
N VAL A 65 -5.42 5.78 -9.05
CA VAL A 65 -5.38 6.33 -10.40
C VAL A 65 -6.28 5.48 -11.28
N LYS A 66 -7.33 6.12 -11.79
CA LYS A 66 -8.21 5.48 -12.76
C LYS A 66 -7.62 5.64 -14.16
N VAL A 67 -7.23 4.53 -14.76
CA VAL A 67 -6.72 4.47 -16.15
C VAL A 67 -7.81 3.80 -17.00
N GLY A 68 -8.76 4.60 -17.49
CA GLY A 68 -9.91 4.11 -18.25
C GLY A 68 -10.82 3.20 -17.41
N ARG A 69 -10.96 1.93 -17.83
CA ARG A 69 -11.70 0.88 -17.07
C ARG A 69 -10.87 0.26 -15.94
N LEU A 70 -9.55 0.43 -15.96
CA LEU A 70 -8.66 -0.15 -14.96
C LEU A 70 -8.44 0.84 -13.81
N VAL A 71 -8.37 0.29 -12.59
CA VAL A 71 -8.01 1.04 -11.38
C VAL A 71 -6.61 0.60 -10.97
N ARG A 72 -5.72 1.56 -10.79
CA ARG A 72 -4.36 1.32 -10.31
C ARG A 72 -4.07 2.10 -9.05
N TYR A 73 -3.20 1.56 -8.20
CA TYR A 73 -2.79 2.13 -6.94
C TYR A 73 -1.29 2.41 -6.98
N ARG A 74 -0.83 3.54 -6.44
CA ARG A 74 0.61 3.78 -6.35
C ARG A 74 1.21 2.92 -5.25
N VAL A 75 2.31 2.23 -5.53
CA VAL A 75 3.05 1.46 -4.52
C VAL A 75 3.49 2.32 -3.33
N SER A 76 3.87 3.57 -3.58
CA SER A 76 4.23 4.51 -2.52
C SER A 76 3.07 4.85 -1.58
N ASP A 77 1.84 4.89 -2.10
CA ASP A 77 0.64 5.16 -1.31
C ASP A 77 0.19 3.92 -0.52
N LEU A 78 0.31 2.74 -1.13
CA LEU A 78 0.09 1.47 -0.41
C LEU A 78 1.08 1.31 0.73
N ALA A 79 2.36 1.60 0.48
CA ALA A 79 3.39 1.55 1.50
C ALA A 79 3.16 2.60 2.61
N ALA A 80 2.77 3.82 2.27
CA ALA A 80 2.40 4.83 3.28
C ALA A 80 1.15 4.40 4.08
N PHE A 81 0.21 3.72 3.44
CA PHE A 81 -0.99 3.17 4.08
C PHE A 81 -0.68 1.99 5.01
N LEU A 82 0.32 1.19 4.69
CA LEU A 82 0.81 0.11 5.54
C LEU A 82 1.64 0.69 6.69
N ALA A 83 2.61 1.55 6.40
CA ALA A 83 3.45 2.21 7.41
C ALA A 83 2.61 2.91 8.49
N ARG A 84 1.56 3.65 8.12
CA ARG A 84 0.66 4.32 9.09
C ARG A 84 -0.17 3.34 9.94
N ARG A 85 -0.40 2.11 9.47
CA ARG A 85 -1.18 1.08 10.17
C ARG A 85 -0.28 0.18 11.02
N THR A 86 0.96 -0.06 10.58
CA THR A 86 1.98 -0.79 11.36
C THR A 86 2.28 -0.09 12.68
N THR A 87 2.21 1.25 12.74
CA THR A 87 2.38 2.01 13.99
C THR A 87 1.14 1.99 14.92
N GLY A 88 0.02 1.36 14.53
CA GLY A 88 -1.22 1.48 15.32
C GLY A 88 -2.24 0.34 15.24
N HIS A 89 -1.94 -0.81 14.65
CA HIS A 89 -2.94 -1.88 14.54
C HIS A 89 -2.29 -3.27 14.60
N THR A 90 -1.97 -3.72 15.81
CA THR A 90 -2.18 -5.12 16.20
C THR A 90 -3.62 -5.46 15.81
N GLY A 91 -3.77 -6.29 14.79
CA GLY A 91 -5.04 -6.82 14.32
C GLY A 91 -4.88 -8.30 14.02
N GLU A 92 -4.12 -9.01 14.86
CA GLU A 92 -4.41 -10.41 15.10
C GLU A 92 -5.80 -10.47 15.73
N VAL A 93 -6.77 -10.88 14.91
CA VAL A 93 -8.06 -11.33 15.39
C VAL A 93 -7.85 -12.72 15.98
N CYS A 94 -8.34 -12.90 17.20
CA CYS A 94 -8.30 -14.13 17.99
C CYS A 94 -8.86 -15.36 17.29
#